data_AF-A0A0F9D918-F1
#
_entry.id   AF-A0A0F9D918-F1
#
_cell.length_a   1.000
_cell.length_b   1.000
_cell.length_c   1.000
_cell.angle_alpha   90.00
_cell.angle_beta   90.00
_cell.angle_gamma   90.00
#
_symmetry.space_group_name_H-M   'P 1'
#
loop_
_entity.id
_entity.type
_entity.pdbx_description
1 polymer ?
#
loop_
_entity_poly.entity_id
_entity_poly.type
_entity_poly.pdbx_seq_one_letter_code
_entity_poly.pdbx_strand_id
1 'polypeptide(L)'
;MPDEKETKGAEVDAGELKELAKKDPKSKKYNNPNSRKNLKQYQDKDQPNYLTPEILDEDDAEDLTDEVQAEEIVRGRKLSIELVKKLIPKRDIFTAHEKRRFVGIVTQFLTDFKNEEPTASDVEDIFEIAKADVLEMRVLQATKNDPTTLIASSQFLDKIHKRKQSAKQNLANRRSDRVGARDSQDLNIVDLVVNYDRKQKKAYEEKVEELLASEKKTRKELREVLEKDGY
;
A
#
# COMPACT_ATOMS: atom_id res chain seq x y z
N MET A 1 -25.86 -48.01 -9.15
CA MET A 1 -26.65 -47.03 -8.38
C MET A 1 -26.42 -47.32 -6.91
N PRO A 2 -25.78 -46.42 -6.15
CA PRO A 2 -25.76 -46.46 -4.70
C PRO A 2 -26.71 -45.42 -4.10
N ASP A 3 -27.39 -45.83 -3.04
CA ASP A 3 -28.46 -45.14 -2.33
C ASP A 3 -28.02 -43.84 -1.62
N GLU A 4 -28.84 -42.80 -1.74
CA GLU A 4 -28.71 -41.52 -1.04
C GLU A 4 -28.99 -41.69 0.46
N LYS A 5 -28.02 -41.34 1.31
CA LYS A 5 -28.23 -41.21 2.76
C LYS A 5 -28.71 -39.79 3.07
N GLU A 6 -30.00 -39.65 3.39
CA GLU A 6 -30.57 -38.45 4.01
C GLU A 6 -29.86 -38.16 5.36
N THR A 7 -29.14 -37.06 5.43
CA THR A 7 -28.59 -36.53 6.69
C THR A 7 -29.70 -35.76 7.42
N LYS A 8 -30.30 -36.41 8.43
CA LYS A 8 -31.22 -35.74 9.38
C LYS A 8 -30.49 -34.56 10.04
N GLY A 9 -31.02 -33.35 9.84
CA GLY A 9 -30.52 -32.14 10.49
C GLY A 9 -30.55 -32.30 12.00
N ALA A 10 -29.45 -31.97 12.67
CA ALA A 10 -29.38 -32.00 14.13
C ALA A 10 -30.38 -30.98 14.71
N GLU A 11 -31.42 -31.48 15.36
CA GLU A 11 -32.37 -30.65 16.11
C GLU A 11 -31.65 -30.08 17.34
N VAL A 12 -31.30 -28.80 17.26
CA VAL A 12 -30.61 -28.11 18.36
C VAL A 12 -31.63 -27.71 19.41
N ASP A 13 -31.55 -28.31 20.59
CA ASP A 13 -32.49 -28.06 21.69
C ASP A 13 -32.32 -26.63 22.25
N ALA A 14 -33.38 -25.84 22.14
CA ALA A 14 -33.39 -24.43 22.53
C ALA A 14 -33.23 -24.23 24.05
N GLY A 15 -33.46 -25.28 24.85
CA GLY A 15 -33.23 -25.27 26.29
C GLY A 15 -31.74 -25.19 26.65
N GLU A 16 -30.90 -26.05 26.05
CA GLU A 16 -29.47 -26.13 26.35
C GLU A 16 -28.71 -24.86 25.94
N LEU A 17 -29.09 -24.25 24.81
CA LEU A 17 -28.53 -22.98 24.35
C LEU A 17 -28.78 -21.82 25.32
N LYS A 18 -29.92 -21.80 26.03
CA LYS A 18 -30.23 -20.76 27.02
C LYS A 18 -29.41 -20.90 28.30
N GLU A 19 -29.08 -22.13 28.69
CA GLU A 19 -28.22 -22.37 29.85
C GLU A 19 -26.76 -22.04 29.55
N LEU A 20 -26.27 -22.38 28.35
CA LEU A 20 -24.94 -21.98 27.87
C LEU A 20 -24.80 -20.45 27.74
N ALA A 21 -25.84 -19.77 27.27
CA ALA A 21 -25.84 -18.30 27.17
C ALA A 21 -25.83 -17.59 28.54
N LYS A 22 -26.37 -18.22 29.60
CA LYS A 22 -26.30 -17.67 30.96
C LYS A 22 -24.90 -17.79 31.58
N LYS A 23 -24.11 -18.79 31.18
CA LYS A 23 -22.78 -19.06 31.76
C LYS A 23 -21.67 -18.17 31.21
N ASP A 24 -21.87 -17.51 30.08
CA ASP A 24 -20.84 -16.68 29.45
C ASP A 24 -21.32 -15.23 29.17
N PRO A 25 -20.88 -14.23 29.96
CA PRO A 25 -21.39 -12.85 29.88
C PRO A 25 -21.03 -12.12 28.57
N LYS A 26 -20.15 -12.68 27.73
CA LYS A 26 -19.84 -12.16 26.37
C LYS A 26 -20.87 -12.55 25.30
N SER A 27 -21.78 -13.50 25.58
CA SER A 27 -22.79 -13.96 24.62
C SER A 27 -23.95 -12.98 24.38
N LYS A 28 -24.11 -11.95 25.23
CA LYS A 28 -25.17 -10.93 25.09
C LYS A 28 -25.11 -10.15 23.76
N LYS A 29 -23.97 -10.14 23.07
CA LYS A 29 -23.85 -9.49 21.74
C LYS A 29 -24.50 -10.28 20.60
N TYR A 30 -24.76 -11.57 20.75
CA TYR A 30 -25.21 -12.44 19.65
C TYR A 30 -26.71 -12.67 19.55
N ASN A 31 -27.51 -12.12 20.47
CA ASN A 31 -28.95 -12.34 20.47
C ASN A 31 -29.73 -11.02 20.34
N ASN A 32 -29.27 -10.14 19.44
CA ASN A 32 -30.06 -8.98 19.05
C ASN A 32 -31.20 -9.44 18.11
N PRO A 33 -32.48 -9.32 18.52
CA PRO A 33 -33.61 -9.73 17.69
C PRO A 33 -33.67 -9.00 16.33
N ASN A 34 -33.11 -7.80 16.23
CA ASN A 34 -33.01 -7.07 14.95
C ASN A 34 -32.00 -7.72 13.98
N SER A 35 -30.90 -8.31 14.47
CA SER A 35 -29.95 -9.04 13.61
C SER A 35 -30.58 -10.30 13.01
N ARG A 36 -31.46 -10.99 13.74
CA ARG A 36 -32.18 -12.17 13.24
C ARG A 36 -33.24 -11.81 12.20
N LYS A 37 -33.89 -10.65 12.34
CA LYS A 37 -34.81 -10.12 11.32
C LYS A 37 -34.08 -9.75 10.03
N ASN A 38 -32.91 -9.11 10.12
CA ASN A 38 -32.12 -8.77 8.94
C ASN A 38 -31.58 -10.01 8.21
N LEU A 39 -31.24 -11.09 8.93
CA LEU A 39 -30.79 -12.34 8.29
C LEU A 39 -31.91 -13.07 7.53
N LYS A 40 -33.15 -13.00 8.03
CA LYS A 40 -34.32 -13.60 7.39
C LYS A 40 -34.65 -12.97 6.03
N GLN A 41 -34.38 -11.68 5.88
CA GLN A 41 -34.62 -10.94 4.64
C GLN A 41 -33.81 -11.49 3.44
N TYR A 42 -32.70 -12.19 3.70
CA TYR A 42 -31.87 -12.80 2.66
C TYR A 42 -32.17 -14.29 2.41
N GLN A 43 -33.12 -14.90 3.14
CA GLN A 43 -33.49 -16.31 2.99
C GLN A 43 -34.79 -16.51 2.20
N ASP A 44 -35.63 -15.49 2.07
CA ASP A 44 -36.88 -15.57 1.33
C ASP A 44 -36.60 -15.55 -0.18
N LYS A 45 -36.59 -16.74 -0.79
CA LYS A 45 -36.39 -16.99 -2.24
C LYS A 45 -37.42 -16.33 -3.15
N ASP A 46 -38.50 -15.82 -2.58
CA ASP A 46 -39.65 -15.26 -3.31
C ASP A 46 -39.63 -13.72 -3.42
N GLN A 47 -38.55 -13.05 -2.98
CA GLN A 47 -38.43 -11.60 -3.17
C GLN A 47 -37.94 -11.25 -4.59
N PRO A 48 -38.43 -10.15 -5.19
CA PRO A 48 -38.07 -9.75 -6.57
C PRO A 48 -36.59 -9.35 -6.76
N ASN A 49 -35.83 -9.20 -5.66
CA ASN A 49 -34.38 -8.95 -5.67
C ASN A 49 -33.57 -10.17 -5.17
N TYR A 50 -34.16 -11.37 -5.16
CA TYR A 50 -33.39 -12.58 -4.91
C TYR A 50 -32.44 -12.80 -6.09
N LEU A 51 -31.16 -12.45 -5.93
CA LEU A 51 -30.13 -12.83 -6.88
C LEU A 51 -30.02 -14.35 -6.85
N THR A 52 -30.70 -15.03 -7.78
CA THR A 52 -30.28 -16.36 -8.20
C THR A 52 -28.81 -16.22 -8.64
N PRO A 53 -27.87 -16.93 -8.02
CA PRO A 53 -26.51 -17.00 -8.54
C PRO A 53 -26.64 -17.52 -9.98
N GLU A 54 -26.23 -16.71 -10.96
CA GLU A 54 -26.05 -17.21 -12.32
C GLU A 54 -25.07 -18.38 -12.24
N ILE A 55 -25.55 -19.56 -12.62
CA ILE A 55 -24.68 -20.69 -12.90
C ILE A 55 -24.00 -20.31 -14.21
N LEU A 56 -22.82 -19.70 -14.10
CA LEU A 56 -21.95 -19.42 -15.23
C LEU A 56 -21.32 -20.73 -15.68
N ASP A 57 -21.25 -20.90 -17.00
CA ASP A 57 -20.67 -22.07 -17.67
C ASP A 57 -19.23 -22.32 -17.18
N GLU A 58 -18.83 -23.59 -17.13
CA GLU A 58 -17.61 -24.10 -16.47
C GLU A 58 -16.28 -23.52 -17.02
N ASP A 59 -16.32 -22.73 -18.09
CA ASP A 59 -15.15 -22.13 -18.73
C ASP A 59 -14.69 -20.78 -18.10
N ASP A 60 -15.52 -20.12 -17.28
CA ASP A 60 -15.19 -18.84 -16.61
C ASP A 60 -14.77 -19.00 -15.12
N ALA A 61 -14.68 -20.24 -14.63
CA ALA A 61 -14.41 -20.55 -13.23
C ALA A 61 -12.97 -20.24 -12.77
N GLU A 62 -12.01 -20.03 -13.68
CA GLU A 62 -10.63 -19.68 -13.33
C GLU A 62 -10.49 -18.23 -12.84
N ASP A 63 -11.27 -17.30 -13.38
CA ASP A 63 -11.15 -15.85 -13.08
C ASP A 63 -11.76 -15.45 -11.72
N LEU A 64 -12.74 -16.21 -11.21
CA LEU A 64 -13.34 -15.97 -9.88
C LEU A 64 -12.39 -16.34 -8.73
N THR A 65 -11.45 -17.26 -8.95
CA THR A 65 -10.46 -17.64 -7.94
C THR A 65 -9.45 -16.53 -7.67
N ASP A 66 -9.14 -15.73 -8.69
CA ASP A 66 -8.18 -14.62 -8.62
C ASP A 66 -8.77 -13.40 -7.87
N GLU A 67 -10.06 -13.10 -8.01
CA GLU A 67 -10.73 -12.03 -7.25
C GLU A 67 -10.92 -12.38 -5.77
N VAL A 68 -11.33 -13.62 -5.47
CA VAL A 68 -11.46 -14.10 -4.08
C VAL A 68 -10.09 -14.20 -3.39
N GLN A 69 -9.03 -14.59 -4.12
CA GLN A 69 -7.66 -14.51 -3.61
C GLN A 69 -7.22 -13.07 -3.39
N ALA A 70 -7.55 -12.14 -4.29
CA ALA A 70 -7.24 -10.72 -4.11
C ALA A 70 -7.92 -10.12 -2.86
N GLU A 71 -9.13 -10.55 -2.52
CA GLU A 71 -9.81 -10.14 -1.28
C GLU A 71 -9.22 -10.78 -0.02
N GLU A 72 -8.81 -12.06 -0.08
CA GLU A 72 -8.11 -12.71 1.05
C GLU A 72 -6.72 -12.12 1.32
N ILE A 73 -6.09 -11.55 0.29
CA ILE A 73 -4.79 -10.86 0.34
C ILE A 73 -4.88 -9.52 1.10
N VAL A 74 -5.99 -8.79 0.95
CA VAL A 74 -6.23 -7.51 1.66
C VAL A 74 -6.36 -7.70 3.17
N ARG A 75 -6.63 -8.92 3.65
CA ARG A 75 -6.80 -9.25 5.08
C ARG A 75 -5.49 -9.40 5.88
N GLY A 76 -4.34 -9.02 5.33
CA GLY A 76 -3.08 -8.91 6.10
C GLY A 76 -2.25 -10.19 6.23
N ARG A 77 -2.43 -11.16 5.32
CA ARG A 77 -1.52 -12.31 5.21
C ARG A 77 -0.23 -11.92 4.51
N LYS A 78 0.84 -12.65 4.84
CA LYS A 78 2.12 -12.62 4.15
C LYS A 78 1.91 -13.08 2.70
N LEU A 79 2.44 -12.30 1.75
CA LEU A 79 2.22 -12.50 0.31
C LEU A 79 3.42 -13.19 -0.31
N SER A 80 3.19 -14.28 -1.04
CA SER A 80 4.26 -14.90 -1.84
C SER A 80 4.63 -13.98 -3.02
N ILE A 81 5.92 -13.95 -3.37
CA ILE A 81 6.44 -13.12 -4.47
C ILE A 81 5.73 -13.47 -5.81
N GLU A 82 5.34 -14.72 -5.99
CA GLU A 82 4.61 -15.19 -7.18
C GLU A 82 3.18 -14.63 -7.24
N LEU A 83 2.49 -14.55 -6.10
CA LEU A 83 1.16 -13.93 -6.02
C LEU A 83 1.23 -12.43 -6.31
N VAL A 84 2.24 -11.72 -5.78
CA VAL A 84 2.41 -10.28 -6.04
C VAL A 84 2.64 -10.00 -7.53
N LYS A 85 3.34 -10.90 -8.25
CA LYS A 85 3.53 -10.78 -9.70
C LYS A 85 2.23 -10.98 -10.50
N LYS A 86 1.29 -11.79 -9.99
CA LYS A 86 -0.03 -11.97 -10.61
C LYS A 86 -0.94 -10.76 -10.44
N LEU A 87 -0.77 -9.98 -9.36
CA LEU A 87 -1.50 -8.74 -9.11
C LEU A 87 -1.11 -7.59 -10.05
N ILE A 88 -0.09 -7.77 -10.88
CA ILE A 88 0.31 -6.74 -11.85
C ILE A 88 -0.76 -6.66 -12.95
N PRO A 89 -1.35 -5.47 -13.19
CA PRO A 89 -2.41 -5.33 -14.17
C PRO A 89 -2.01 -5.88 -15.55
N LYS A 90 -2.79 -6.85 -16.04
CA LYS A 90 -2.58 -7.47 -17.36
C LYS A 90 -3.16 -6.63 -18.51
N ARG A 91 -4.23 -5.87 -18.25
CA ARG A 91 -4.92 -4.99 -19.21
C ARG A 91 -4.13 -3.71 -19.50
N ASP A 92 -4.38 -3.08 -20.66
CA ASP A 92 -3.65 -1.96 -21.32
C ASP A 92 -3.56 -0.62 -20.55
N ILE A 93 -3.42 -0.66 -19.22
CA ILE A 93 -3.22 0.52 -18.37
C ILE A 93 -1.81 1.10 -18.55
N PHE A 94 -0.84 0.27 -18.94
CA PHE A 94 0.57 0.63 -19.10
C PHE A 94 1.05 0.45 -20.53
N THR A 95 1.86 1.39 -21.02
CA THR A 95 2.68 1.14 -22.21
C THR A 95 3.72 0.06 -21.93
N ALA A 96 4.25 -0.59 -22.97
CA ALA A 96 5.27 -1.64 -22.80
C ALA A 96 6.49 -1.16 -21.99
N HIS A 97 6.90 0.09 -22.16
CA HIS A 97 8.00 0.70 -21.42
C HIS A 97 7.64 0.92 -19.94
N GLU A 98 6.44 1.43 -19.66
CA GLU A 98 5.93 1.63 -18.30
C GLU A 98 5.78 0.31 -17.55
N LYS A 99 5.22 -0.71 -18.21
CA LYS A 99 5.04 -2.04 -17.64
C LYS A 99 6.38 -2.64 -17.25
N ARG A 100 7.39 -2.56 -18.13
CA ARG A 100 8.76 -3.03 -17.84
C ARG A 100 9.33 -2.33 -16.61
N ARG A 101 9.16 -1.01 -16.51
CA ARG A 101 9.69 -0.22 -15.40
C ARG A 101 8.96 -0.52 -14.08
N PHE A 102 7.63 -0.58 -14.12
CA PHE A 102 6.80 -0.95 -12.98
C PHE A 102 7.18 -2.33 -12.43
N VAL A 103 7.17 -3.36 -13.29
CA VAL A 103 7.54 -4.73 -12.94
C VAL A 103 8.98 -4.80 -12.42
N GLY A 104 9.90 -4.06 -13.04
CA GLY A 104 11.30 -4.00 -12.63
C GLY A 104 11.47 -3.47 -11.21
N ILE A 105 10.79 -2.36 -10.88
CA ILE A 105 10.79 -1.78 -9.53
C ILE A 105 10.19 -2.78 -8.55
N VAL A 106 8.99 -3.28 -8.81
CA VAL A 106 8.31 -4.24 -7.91
C VAL A 106 9.21 -5.46 -7.66
N THR A 107 9.77 -6.04 -8.71
CA THR A 107 10.64 -7.22 -8.59
C THR A 107 11.87 -6.90 -7.77
N GLN A 108 12.52 -5.76 -8.01
CA GLN A 108 13.71 -5.35 -7.25
C GLN A 108 13.41 -5.21 -5.76
N PHE A 109 12.32 -4.54 -5.39
CA PHE A 109 11.95 -4.38 -3.99
C PHE A 109 11.51 -5.70 -3.33
N LEU A 110 10.92 -6.61 -4.10
CA LEU A 110 10.56 -7.96 -3.63
C LEU A 110 11.80 -8.86 -3.48
N THR A 111 12.86 -8.67 -4.27
CA THR A 111 14.10 -9.45 -4.10
C THR A 111 14.83 -9.17 -2.79
N ASP A 112 14.51 -8.06 -2.12
CA ASP A 112 15.05 -7.74 -0.81
C ASP A 112 14.43 -8.60 0.32
N PHE A 113 13.30 -9.26 0.06
CA PHE A 113 12.54 -10.07 1.01
C PHE A 113 12.97 -11.56 1.00
N LYS A 114 14.27 -11.84 0.90
CA LYS A 114 14.79 -13.22 0.71
C LYS A 114 14.47 -14.18 1.87
N ASN A 115 14.41 -13.64 3.09
CA ASN A 115 14.25 -14.43 4.32
C ASN A 115 12.93 -14.13 5.05
N GLU A 116 12.12 -13.20 4.53
CA GLU A 116 10.85 -12.78 5.13
C GLU A 116 9.82 -12.55 4.05
N GLU A 117 8.62 -13.09 4.19
CA GLU A 117 7.54 -12.78 3.27
C GLU A 117 7.00 -11.35 3.51
N PRO A 118 6.83 -10.54 2.45
CA PRO A 118 6.31 -9.18 2.58
C PRO A 118 4.89 -9.18 3.13
N THR A 119 4.60 -8.23 4.01
CA THR A 119 3.22 -7.99 4.47
C THR A 119 2.41 -7.27 3.40
N ALA A 120 1.07 -7.34 3.48
CA ALA A 120 0.18 -6.61 2.57
C ALA A 120 0.52 -5.11 2.50
N SER A 121 0.79 -4.47 3.65
CA SER A 121 1.19 -3.06 3.69
C SER A 121 2.55 -2.78 3.04
N ASP A 122 3.48 -3.74 3.06
CA ASP A 122 4.75 -3.60 2.33
C ASP A 122 4.55 -3.67 0.82
N VAL A 123 3.67 -4.56 0.36
CA VAL A 123 3.31 -4.68 -1.05
C VAL A 123 2.58 -3.41 -1.53
N GLU A 124 1.69 -2.85 -0.72
CA GLU A 124 1.03 -1.56 -1.01
C GLU A 124 2.03 -0.42 -1.17
N ASP A 125 2.99 -0.28 -0.24
CA ASP A 125 4.01 0.77 -0.34
C ASP A 125 4.94 0.54 -1.55
N ILE A 126 5.30 -0.70 -1.88
CA ILE A 126 6.08 -1.02 -3.09
C ILE A 126 5.30 -0.64 -4.36
N PHE A 127 4.02 -0.96 -4.40
CA PHE A 127 3.16 -0.59 -5.52
C PHE A 127 3.00 0.93 -5.62
N GLU A 128 2.89 1.65 -4.50
CA GLU A 128 2.82 3.11 -4.50
C GLU A 128 4.12 3.73 -5.01
N ILE A 129 5.29 3.19 -4.61
CA ILE A 129 6.60 3.63 -5.14
C ILE A 129 6.67 3.42 -6.66
N ALA A 130 6.26 2.23 -7.14
CA ALA A 130 6.28 1.91 -8.56
C ALA A 130 5.28 2.74 -9.37
N LYS A 131 4.07 2.98 -8.83
CA LYS A 131 3.05 3.86 -9.43
C LYS A 131 3.55 5.29 -9.53
N ALA A 132 4.11 5.83 -8.44
CA ALA A 132 4.65 7.18 -8.40
C ALA A 132 5.76 7.39 -9.45
N ASP A 133 6.66 6.41 -9.63
CA ASP A 133 7.72 6.47 -10.64
C ASP A 133 7.18 6.46 -12.08
N VAL A 134 6.16 5.66 -12.36
CA VAL A 134 5.50 5.64 -13.67
C VAL A 134 4.75 6.95 -13.94
N LEU A 135 4.03 7.49 -12.94
CA LEU A 135 3.33 8.76 -13.07
C LEU A 135 4.29 9.93 -13.29
N GLU A 136 5.41 9.96 -12.56
CA GLU A 136 6.50 10.92 -12.76
C GLU A 136 7.00 10.89 -14.21
N MET A 137 7.29 9.69 -14.73
CA MET A 137 7.73 9.53 -16.12
C MET A 137 6.67 10.01 -17.12
N ARG A 138 5.38 9.71 -16.90
CA ARG A 138 4.28 10.18 -17.76
C ARG A 138 4.18 11.69 -17.82
N VAL A 139 4.24 12.34 -16.66
CA VAL A 139 4.18 13.81 -16.59
C VAL A 139 5.37 14.41 -17.32
N LEU A 140 6.59 13.92 -17.05
CA LEU A 140 7.80 14.42 -17.70
C LEU A 140 7.79 14.19 -19.22
N GLN A 141 7.23 13.08 -19.70
CA GLN A 141 7.06 12.84 -21.12
C GLN A 141 6.02 13.77 -21.75
N ALA A 142 4.90 14.01 -21.06
CA ALA A 142 3.85 14.92 -21.52
C ALA A 142 4.32 16.37 -21.57
N THR A 143 5.17 16.80 -20.64
CA THR A 143 5.67 18.18 -20.55
C THR A 143 7.01 18.41 -21.25
N LYS A 144 7.57 17.39 -21.93
CA LYS A 144 8.94 17.40 -22.48
C LYS A 144 9.23 18.59 -23.40
N ASN A 145 8.23 19.05 -24.14
CA ASN A 145 8.37 20.09 -25.16
C ASN A 145 7.68 21.40 -24.81
N ASP A 146 7.07 21.53 -23.62
CA ASP A 146 6.36 22.74 -23.21
C ASP A 146 6.74 23.13 -21.76
N PRO A 147 7.69 24.06 -21.60
CA PRO A 147 8.11 24.57 -20.30
C PRO A 147 6.97 25.18 -19.48
N THR A 148 5.95 25.75 -20.13
CA THR A 148 4.80 26.36 -19.45
C THR A 148 3.98 25.29 -18.76
N THR A 149 3.71 24.18 -19.45
CA THR A 149 3.02 23.02 -18.83
C THR A 149 3.87 22.32 -17.78
N LEU A 150 5.19 22.33 -17.90
CA LEU A 150 6.09 21.81 -16.87
C LEU A 150 5.98 22.63 -15.58
N ILE A 151 5.96 23.96 -15.68
CA ILE A 151 5.77 24.85 -14.52
C ILE A 151 4.39 24.60 -13.88
N ALA A 152 3.34 24.47 -14.68
CA ALA A 152 2.01 24.15 -14.18
C ALA A 152 1.94 22.77 -13.49
N SER A 153 2.71 21.80 -13.99
CA SER A 153 2.77 20.43 -13.47
C SER A 153 3.74 20.26 -12.30
N SER A 154 4.56 21.27 -11.99
CA SER A 154 5.58 21.21 -10.91
C SER A 154 4.97 20.88 -9.55
N GLN A 155 3.84 21.51 -9.20
CA GLN A 155 3.14 21.22 -7.95
C GLN A 155 2.61 19.78 -7.89
N PHE A 156 2.27 19.20 -9.03
CA PHE A 156 1.83 17.80 -9.12
C PHE A 156 3.01 16.84 -8.98
N LEU A 157 4.14 17.14 -9.63
CA LEU A 157 5.40 16.40 -9.45
C LEU A 157 5.85 16.40 -7.99
N ASP A 158 5.79 17.55 -7.30
CA ASP A 158 6.11 17.63 -5.87
C ASP A 158 5.22 16.72 -5.01
N LYS A 159 3.92 16.63 -5.33
CA LYS A 159 3.01 15.71 -4.63
C LYS A 159 3.40 14.25 -4.90
N ILE A 160 3.75 13.90 -6.14
CA ILE A 160 4.24 12.56 -6.49
C ILE A 160 5.52 12.23 -5.71
N HIS A 161 6.49 13.14 -5.68
CA HIS A 161 7.74 12.95 -4.94
C HIS A 161 7.50 12.77 -3.45
N LYS A 162 6.63 13.56 -2.83
CA LYS A 162 6.27 13.42 -1.41
C LYS A 162 5.61 12.08 -1.12
N ARG A 163 4.68 11.61 -1.97
CA ARG A 163 4.06 10.29 -1.83
C ARG A 163 5.09 9.16 -1.95
N LYS A 164 5.95 9.23 -2.97
CA LYS A 164 7.05 8.28 -3.19
C LYS A 164 7.99 8.20 -1.99
N GLN A 165 8.38 9.36 -1.43
CA GLN A 165 9.26 9.41 -0.26
C GLN A 165 8.56 8.90 1.01
N SER A 166 7.28 9.23 1.20
CA SER A 166 6.47 8.71 2.31
C SER A 166 6.40 7.19 2.27
N ALA A 167 6.08 6.59 1.12
CA ALA A 167 6.03 5.13 0.95
C ALA A 167 7.39 4.47 1.18
N LYS A 168 8.49 5.06 0.68
CA LYS A 168 9.86 4.58 0.97
C LYS A 168 10.18 4.61 2.46
N GLN A 169 9.84 5.70 3.15
CA GLN A 169 10.12 5.84 4.58
C GLN A 169 9.28 4.87 5.42
N ASN A 170 8.01 4.65 5.05
CA ASN A 170 7.15 3.68 5.70
C ASN A 170 7.69 2.25 5.54
N LEU A 171 8.09 1.88 4.32
CA LEU A 171 8.70 0.59 4.04
C LEU A 171 10.02 0.41 4.80
N ALA A 172 10.87 1.43 4.82
CA ALA A 172 12.14 1.41 5.56
C ALA A 172 11.91 1.27 7.08
N ASN A 173 10.97 2.03 7.66
CA ASN A 173 10.66 1.96 9.09
C ASN A 173 10.15 0.57 9.49
N ARG A 174 9.20 0.01 8.74
CA ARG A 174 8.69 -1.34 9.05
C ARG A 174 9.74 -2.41 8.86
N ARG A 175 10.66 -2.25 7.90
CA ARG A 175 11.81 -3.14 7.75
C ARG A 175 12.77 -3.00 8.92
N SER A 176 13.13 -1.79 9.34
CA SER A 176 14.02 -1.58 10.49
C SER A 176 13.45 -2.13 11.80
N ASP A 177 12.11 -2.09 11.97
CA ASP A 177 11.44 -2.67 13.13
C ASP A 177 11.48 -4.22 13.14
N ARG A 178 11.64 -4.85 11.96
CA ARG A 178 11.70 -6.31 11.80
C ARG A 178 13.13 -6.87 11.76
N VAL A 179 14.11 -6.08 11.32
CA VAL A 179 15.53 -6.45 11.37
C VAL A 179 16.00 -6.37 12.82
N GLY A 180 16.05 -7.50 13.51
CA GLY A 180 16.62 -7.58 14.85
C GLY A 180 18.10 -7.17 14.87
N ALA A 181 18.59 -6.64 16.00
CA ALA A 181 19.96 -6.14 16.20
C ALA A 181 21.10 -7.15 15.93
N ARG A 182 20.78 -8.40 15.55
CA ARG A 182 21.75 -9.45 15.18
C ARG A 182 21.93 -9.64 13.67
N ASP A 183 21.00 -9.18 12.83
CA ASP A 183 21.02 -9.39 11.37
C ASP A 183 21.38 -8.12 10.58
N SER A 184 21.98 -7.13 11.25
CA SER A 184 22.30 -5.80 10.70
C SER A 184 23.38 -5.77 9.60
N GLN A 185 23.73 -6.92 9.00
CA GLN A 185 24.74 -7.01 7.94
C GLN A 185 24.15 -6.94 6.52
N ASP A 186 22.84 -7.13 6.35
CA ASP A 186 22.21 -7.03 5.03
C ASP A 186 21.77 -5.58 4.74
N LEU A 187 22.71 -4.76 4.29
CA LEU A 187 22.44 -3.41 3.77
C LEU A 187 21.47 -3.48 2.59
N ASN A 188 20.23 -3.05 2.82
CA ASN A 188 19.17 -3.06 1.84
C ASN A 188 19.23 -1.81 0.92
N ILE A 189 18.82 -1.94 -0.34
CA ILE A 189 18.82 -0.85 -1.32
C ILE A 189 17.97 0.33 -0.84
N VAL A 190 16.85 0.05 -0.17
CA VAL A 190 15.98 1.10 0.38
C VAL A 190 16.71 1.90 1.46
N ASP A 191 17.42 1.22 2.35
CA ASP A 191 18.19 1.84 3.42
C ASP A 191 19.35 2.65 2.84
N LEU A 192 20.01 2.13 1.79
CA LEU A 192 21.06 2.84 1.08
C LEU A 192 20.53 4.14 0.46
N VAL A 193 19.38 4.09 -0.22
CA VAL A 193 18.75 5.24 -0.88
C VAL A 193 18.29 6.27 0.15
N VAL A 194 17.63 5.85 1.23
CA VAL A 194 17.18 6.75 2.30
C VAL A 194 18.37 7.41 3.00
N ASN A 195 19.43 6.65 3.29
CA ASN A 195 20.63 7.18 3.92
C ASN A 195 21.40 8.13 2.99
N TYR A 196 21.44 7.85 1.69
CA TYR A 196 22.03 8.75 0.71
C TYR A 196 21.26 10.06 0.61
N ASP A 197 19.92 10.02 0.49
CA ASP A 197 19.06 11.20 0.44
C ASP A 197 19.21 12.05 1.72
N ARG A 198 19.27 11.41 2.89
CA ARG A 198 19.51 12.10 4.18
C ARG A 198 20.88 12.79 4.21
N LYS A 199 21.93 12.13 3.74
CA LYS A 199 23.28 12.71 3.68
C LYS A 199 23.34 13.89 2.71
N GLN A 200 22.74 13.76 1.53
CA GLN A 200 22.64 14.85 0.56
C GLN A 200 21.89 16.05 1.14
N LYS A 201 20.73 15.80 1.75
CA LYS A 201 19.94 16.86 2.38
C LYS A 201 20.72 17.57 3.48
N LYS A 202 21.42 16.82 4.33
CA LYS A 202 22.28 17.39 5.37
C LYS A 202 23.40 18.24 4.79
N ALA A 203 24.08 17.79 3.74
CA ALA A 203 25.11 18.56 3.06
C ALA A 203 24.57 19.86 2.45
N TYR A 204 23.35 19.83 1.90
CA TYR A 204 22.68 21.03 1.42
C TYR A 204 22.29 21.98 2.56
N GLU A 205 21.79 21.46 3.67
CA GLU A 205 21.45 22.25 4.87
C GLU A 205 22.69 22.94 5.45
N GLU A 206 23.81 22.23 5.59
CA GLU A 206 25.10 22.78 6.03
C GLU A 206 25.59 23.90 5.08
N LYS A 207 25.47 23.70 3.77
CA LYS A 207 25.86 24.72 2.78
C LYS A 207 24.97 25.97 2.85
N VAL A 208 23.67 25.81 3.08
CA VAL A 208 22.75 26.94 3.26
C VAL A 208 23.07 27.69 4.54
N GLU A 209 23.36 26.99 5.62
CA GLU A 209 23.75 27.61 6.89
C GLU A 209 25.05 28.41 6.76
N GLU A 210 26.05 27.87 6.06
CA GLU A 210 27.31 28.57 5.76
C GLU A 210 27.06 29.85 4.93
N LEU A 211 26.24 29.77 3.88
CA LEU A 211 25.88 30.92 3.06
C LEU A 211 25.16 32.00 3.89
N LEU A 212 24.22 31.64 4.74
CA LEU A 212 23.52 32.58 5.63
C LEU A 212 24.47 33.21 6.66
N ALA A 213 25.44 32.45 7.19
CA ALA A 213 26.46 32.98 8.08
C ALA A 213 27.37 33.98 7.36
N SER A 214 27.76 33.67 6.11
CA SER A 214 28.56 34.55 5.27
C SER A 214 27.83 35.86 4.92
N GLU A 215 26.53 35.78 4.63
CA GLU A 215 25.67 36.95 4.36
C GLU A 215 25.53 37.85 5.60
N LYS A 216 25.34 37.27 6.78
CA LYS A 216 25.30 38.04 8.04
C LYS A 216 26.62 38.76 8.30
N LYS A 217 27.75 38.10 8.01
CA LYS A 217 29.07 38.69 8.19
C LYS A 217 29.31 39.84 7.21
N THR A 218 29.07 39.64 5.93
CA THR A 218 29.21 40.69 4.91
C THR A 218 28.25 41.85 5.16
N ARG A 219 27.01 41.59 5.61
CA ARG A 219 26.06 42.64 5.98
C ARG A 219 26.52 43.45 7.20
N LYS A 220 27.17 42.82 8.17
CA LYS A 220 27.75 43.51 9.33
C LYS A 220 28.95 44.36 8.91
N GLU A 221 29.85 43.81 8.11
CA GLU A 221 31.00 44.54 7.55
C GLU A 221 30.53 45.75 6.70
N LEU A 222 29.52 45.56 5.85
CA LEU A 222 28.94 46.64 5.04
C LEU A 222 28.36 47.75 5.94
N ARG A 223 27.67 47.38 7.03
CA ARG A 223 27.12 48.35 7.98
C ARG A 223 28.23 49.13 8.70
N GLU A 224 29.30 48.46 9.12
CA GLU A 224 30.45 49.11 9.74
C GLU A 224 31.19 50.04 8.77
N VAL A 225 31.23 49.72 7.48
CA VAL A 225 31.79 50.60 6.45
C VAL A 225 30.88 51.80 6.21
N LEU A 226 29.57 51.60 6.08
CA LEU A 226 28.60 52.69 5.91
C LEU A 226 28.61 53.68 7.10
N GLU A 227 28.68 53.17 8.33
CA GLU A 227 28.79 54.01 9.54
C GLU A 227 30.11 54.81 9.58
N LYS A 228 31.20 54.28 9.01
CA LYS A 228 32.48 55.00 8.88
C LYS A 228 32.46 56.07 7.78
N ASP A 229 31.75 55.81 6.69
CA ASP A 229 31.62 56.73 5.56
C ASP A 229 30.55 57.81 5.78
N GLY A 230 29.86 57.79 6.93
CA GLY A 230 28.92 58.83 7.35
C GLY A 230 27.52 58.74 6.75
N TYR A 231 27.12 57.54 6.30
CA TYR A 231 25.78 57.23 5.80
C TYR A 231 24.90 56.54 6.85
#